data_AF-A0A8B6GMU5-F1
#
_entry.id   AF-A0A8B6GMU5-F1
#
_cell.length_a   1.000
_cell.length_b   1.000
_cell.length_c   1.000
_cell.angle_alpha   90.00
_cell.angle_beta   90.00
_cell.angle_gamma   90.00
#
_symmetry.space_group_name_H-M   'P 1'
#
loop_
_entity.id
_entity.type
_entity.pdbx_description
1 polymer ?
#
loop_
_entity_poly.entity_id
_entity_poly.type
_entity_poly.pdbx_seq_one_letter_code
_entity_poly.pdbx_strand_id
1 'polypeptide(L)'
;MLFMHVDGVTVGRKIILPSSFSGSPRNMHKQYQDAMFIERRFGKLDLFITFTCNPKWPEILHSLLINQTPADRPDLITRVFKQKLQMLLHDITQNNVFGKTIAYVYVIEFQKRGLPHSHILLILEPNSKPLTPDHFDEIPDPALLPNLHHIVTQHMIHEPCGKANKESPCMSDGKCSKGFPKYFIPATLQTSDGYPLYKRRDNEKWCNIG
;
A
#
# COMPACT_ATOMS: atom_id res chain seq x y z
N MET A 1 -15.85 2.31 14.48
CA MET A 1 -16.12 1.88 15.87
C MET A 1 -16.84 3.01 16.57
N LEU A 2 -18.07 2.78 17.02
CA LEU A 2 -18.79 3.67 17.93
C LEU A 2 -19.74 2.78 18.73
N PHE A 3 -19.36 2.48 19.97
CA PHE A 3 -20.27 1.97 20.98
C PHE A 3 -20.35 3.07 22.04
N MET A 4 -21.51 3.71 22.13
CA MET A 4 -21.95 4.39 23.34
C MET A 4 -22.98 3.47 23.99
N HIS A 5 -22.71 3.04 25.21
CA HIS A 5 -23.73 2.41 26.05
C HIS A 5 -24.45 3.53 26.79
N VAL A 6 -25.71 3.76 26.43
CA VAL A 6 -26.64 4.61 27.17
C VAL A 6 -27.88 3.77 27.40
N ASP A 7 -28.18 3.46 28.66
CA ASP A 7 -29.45 2.89 29.07
C ASP A 7 -30.55 3.93 28.83
N GLY A 8 -31.44 3.67 27.86
CA GLY A 8 -32.64 4.49 27.64
C GLY A 8 -33.04 4.68 26.18
N VAL A 9 -34.17 4.06 25.81
CA VAL A 9 -34.96 4.20 24.57
C VAL A 9 -34.23 3.76 23.29
N THR A 10 -34.68 2.62 22.73
CA THR A 10 -34.29 2.17 21.40
C THR A 10 -34.94 3.07 20.34
N VAL A 11 -34.39 4.26 20.10
CA VAL A 11 -34.81 5.12 18.99
C VAL A 11 -34.16 4.62 17.72
N GLY A 12 -34.95 3.98 16.85
CA GLY A 12 -34.54 3.53 15.52
C GLY A 12 -34.68 2.02 15.28
N ARG A 13 -34.81 1.63 14.01
CA ARG A 13 -34.87 0.22 13.59
C ARG A 13 -33.45 -0.32 13.38
N LYS A 14 -33.08 -1.39 14.09
CA LYS A 14 -31.83 -2.10 13.84
C LYS A 14 -31.88 -2.78 12.46
N ILE A 15 -31.23 -2.19 11.47
CA ILE A 15 -31.09 -2.76 10.13
C ILE A 15 -29.73 -3.45 10.05
N ILE A 16 -29.73 -4.77 9.78
CA ILE A 16 -28.51 -5.51 9.53
C ILE A 16 -28.24 -5.47 8.03
N LEU A 17 -27.15 -4.80 7.63
CA LEU A 17 -26.78 -4.70 6.23
C LEU A 17 -26.39 -6.09 5.66
N PRO A 18 -26.88 -6.46 4.46
CA PRO A 18 -26.56 -7.73 3.82
C PRO A 18 -25.10 -7.76 3.30
N SER A 19 -24.59 -8.95 2.98
CA SER A 19 -23.24 -9.11 2.41
C SER A 19 -23.04 -8.45 1.04
N SER A 20 -24.13 -8.14 0.34
CA SER A 20 -24.12 -7.36 -0.91
C SER A 20 -23.82 -5.88 -0.71
N PHE A 21 -23.94 -5.36 0.52
CA PHE A 21 -23.60 -3.97 0.82
C PHE A 21 -22.10 -3.86 1.10
N SER A 22 -21.37 -3.21 0.19
CA SER A 22 -19.92 -2.97 0.29
C SER A 22 -19.55 -2.29 1.60
N GLY A 23 -18.55 -2.83 2.31
CA GLY A 23 -18.07 -2.30 3.60
C GLY A 23 -18.95 -2.66 4.81
N SER A 24 -20.05 -3.38 4.64
CA SER A 24 -20.79 -3.94 5.78
C SER A 24 -19.98 -5.03 6.50
N PRO A 25 -20.24 -5.30 7.79
CA PRO A 25 -19.58 -6.40 8.50
C PRO A 25 -19.72 -7.76 7.79
N ARG A 26 -20.89 -8.05 7.20
CA ARG A 26 -21.13 -9.29 6.45
C ARG A 26 -20.35 -9.33 5.13
N ASN A 27 -20.22 -8.19 4.45
CA ASN A 27 -19.43 -8.07 3.23
C ASN A 27 -17.94 -8.28 3.51
N MET A 28 -17.40 -7.62 4.53
CA MET A 28 -16.00 -7.79 4.95
C MET A 28 -15.72 -9.23 5.38
N HIS A 29 -16.62 -9.85 6.14
CA HIS A 29 -16.47 -11.25 6.56
C HIS A 29 -16.45 -12.21 5.35
N LYS A 30 -17.32 -11.98 4.37
CA LYS A 30 -17.33 -12.75 3.12
C LYS A 30 -16.02 -12.59 2.36
N GLN A 31 -15.55 -11.36 2.14
CA GLN A 31 -14.28 -11.10 1.43
C GLN A 31 -13.10 -11.76 2.14
N TYR A 32 -13.07 -11.73 3.47
CA TYR A 32 -12.06 -12.42 4.26
C TYR A 32 -12.11 -13.94 4.04
N GLN A 33 -13.30 -14.55 4.10
CA GLN A 33 -13.46 -15.99 3.84
C GLN A 33 -13.03 -16.38 2.42
N ASP A 34 -13.39 -15.57 1.42
CA ASP A 34 -12.98 -15.78 0.02
C ASP A 34 -11.44 -15.72 -0.11
N ALA A 35 -10.79 -14.74 0.52
CA ALA A 35 -9.34 -14.62 0.53
C ALA A 35 -8.65 -15.81 1.23
N MET A 36 -9.19 -16.28 2.36
CA MET A 36 -8.69 -17.47 3.06
C MET A 36 -8.90 -18.75 2.23
N PHE A 37 -9.98 -18.85 1.48
CA PHE A 37 -10.19 -19.98 0.57
C PHE A 37 -9.15 -20.00 -0.55
N ILE A 38 -8.84 -18.83 -1.14
CA ILE A 38 -7.82 -18.68 -2.17
C ILE A 38 -6.44 -19.07 -1.62
N GLU A 39 -6.05 -18.57 -0.44
CA GLU A 39 -4.79 -18.91 0.21
C GLU A 39 -4.68 -20.42 0.49
N ARG A 40 -5.73 -21.05 1.01
CA ARG A 40 -5.76 -22.51 1.20
C ARG A 40 -5.64 -23.30 -0.11
N ARG A 41 -6.22 -22.79 -1.20
CA ARG A 41 -6.28 -23.50 -2.49
C ARG A 41 -5.01 -23.37 -3.31
N PHE A 42 -4.35 -22.21 -3.24
CA PHE A 42 -3.21 -21.86 -4.11
C PHE A 42 -1.90 -21.67 -3.33
N GLY A 43 -1.94 -21.69 -2.01
CA GLY A 43 -0.78 -21.54 -1.14
C GLY A 43 -0.67 -20.14 -0.53
N LYS A 44 0.39 -19.94 0.25
CA LYS A 44 0.65 -18.68 0.95
C LYS A 44 0.86 -17.52 -0.04
N LEU A 45 0.51 -16.33 0.43
CA LEU A 45 0.75 -15.07 -0.27
C LEU A 45 2.24 -14.79 -0.39
N ASP A 46 2.66 -14.33 -1.56
CA ASP A 46 4.07 -14.05 -1.89
C ASP A 46 4.38 -12.55 -1.88
N LEU A 47 3.49 -11.71 -2.43
CA LEU A 47 3.68 -10.26 -2.49
C LEU A 47 2.47 -9.50 -1.90
N PHE A 48 2.78 -8.45 -1.15
CA PHE A 48 1.82 -7.47 -0.65
C PHE A 48 2.11 -6.12 -1.31
N ILE A 49 1.22 -5.66 -2.20
CA ILE A 49 1.37 -4.40 -2.93
C ILE A 49 0.35 -3.41 -2.42
N THR A 50 0.82 -2.22 -2.06
CA THR A 50 -0.04 -1.07 -1.77
C THR A 50 0.03 -0.09 -2.92
N PHE A 51 -1.11 0.22 -3.53
CA PHE A 51 -1.24 1.19 -4.61
C PHE A 51 -2.07 2.38 -4.13
N THR A 52 -1.43 3.54 -3.99
CA THR A 52 -2.06 4.74 -3.45
C THR A 52 -2.31 5.77 -4.55
N CYS A 53 -3.49 6.38 -4.57
CA CYS A 53 -3.78 7.46 -5.51
C CYS A 53 -2.86 8.67 -5.29
N ASN A 54 -2.30 9.20 -6.37
CA ASN A 54 -1.56 10.47 -6.35
C ASN A 54 -2.42 11.58 -6.99
N PRO A 55 -2.88 12.58 -6.22
CA PRO A 55 -3.71 13.67 -6.76
C PRO A 55 -2.94 14.58 -7.73
N LYS A 56 -1.61 14.47 -7.79
CA LYS A 56 -0.75 15.22 -8.72
C LYS A 56 -0.58 14.55 -10.07
N TRP A 57 -1.28 13.45 -10.35
CA TRP A 57 -1.22 12.81 -11.66
C TRP A 57 -1.66 13.78 -12.76
N PRO A 58 -0.93 13.84 -13.91
CA PRO A 58 -1.24 14.79 -14.98
C PRO A 58 -2.67 14.63 -15.51
N GLU A 59 -3.20 13.41 -15.57
CA GLU A 59 -4.56 13.13 -16.03
C GLU A 59 -5.62 13.79 -15.13
N ILE A 60 -5.31 13.93 -13.83
CA ILE A 60 -6.15 14.67 -12.88
C ILE A 60 -5.98 16.17 -13.14
N LEU A 61 -4.75 16.67 -13.06
CA LEU A 61 -4.47 18.11 -13.12
C LEU A 61 -4.93 18.77 -14.43
N HIS A 62 -4.73 18.11 -15.57
CA HIS A 62 -5.16 18.62 -16.88
C HIS A 62 -6.69 18.62 -17.06
N SER A 63 -7.41 17.86 -16.24
CA SER A 63 -8.88 17.76 -16.30
C SER A 63 -9.59 18.67 -15.30
N LEU A 64 -8.84 19.44 -14.48
CA LEU A 64 -9.40 20.41 -13.55
C LEU A 64 -9.79 21.69 -14.27
N LEU A 65 -10.92 22.28 -13.89
CA LEU A 65 -11.29 23.62 -14.34
C LEU A 65 -10.48 24.68 -13.59
N ILE A 66 -10.49 25.91 -14.12
CA ILE A 66 -9.85 27.06 -13.45
C ILE A 66 -10.38 27.16 -12.01
N ASN A 67 -9.47 27.31 -11.04
CA ASN A 67 -9.73 27.35 -9.59
C ASN A 67 -10.26 26.05 -8.95
N GLN A 68 -10.28 24.91 -9.65
CA GLN A 68 -10.54 23.62 -9.03
C GLN A 68 -9.26 22.99 -8.47
N THR A 69 -9.40 22.31 -7.34
CA THR A 69 -8.39 21.42 -6.78
C THR A 69 -8.81 19.96 -6.97
N PRO A 70 -7.89 18.99 -6.87
CA PRO A 70 -8.27 17.57 -6.91
C PRO A 70 -9.35 17.19 -5.89
N ALA A 71 -9.33 17.81 -4.71
CA ALA A 71 -10.32 17.55 -3.65
C ALA A 71 -11.75 17.90 -4.07
N ASP A 72 -11.93 18.84 -5.00
CA ASP A 72 -13.23 19.27 -5.53
C ASP A 72 -13.80 18.28 -6.56
N ARG A 73 -12.96 17.35 -7.07
CA ARG A 73 -13.33 16.38 -8.13
C ARG A 73 -13.04 14.94 -7.73
N PRO A 74 -13.73 14.40 -6.69
CA PRO A 74 -13.54 13.02 -6.25
C PRO A 74 -13.95 11.99 -7.32
N ASP A 75 -14.85 12.36 -8.23
CA ASP A 75 -15.23 11.55 -9.40
C ASP A 75 -14.03 11.34 -10.34
N LEU A 76 -13.29 12.40 -10.63
CA LEU A 76 -12.10 12.39 -11.48
C LEU A 76 -10.99 11.54 -10.83
N ILE A 77 -10.73 11.78 -9.54
CA ILE A 77 -9.76 11.01 -8.75
C ILE A 77 -10.08 9.51 -8.85
N THR A 78 -11.33 9.13 -8.57
CA THR A 78 -11.74 7.72 -8.54
C THR A 78 -11.61 7.07 -9.93
N ARG A 79 -11.97 7.80 -11.00
CA ARG A 79 -11.86 7.32 -12.39
C ARG A 79 -10.41 7.13 -12.83
N VAL A 80 -9.52 8.07 -12.54
CA VAL A 80 -8.10 7.96 -12.91
C VAL A 80 -7.44 6.85 -12.09
N PHE A 81 -7.72 6.78 -10.78
CA PHE A 81 -7.24 5.71 -9.92
C PHE A 81 -7.65 4.33 -10.43
N LYS A 82 -8.93 4.15 -10.78
CA LYS A 82 -9.42 2.85 -11.25
C LYS A 82 -8.74 2.41 -12.54
N GLN A 83 -8.53 3.33 -13.48
CA GLN A 83 -7.82 3.04 -14.74
C GLN A 83 -6.37 2.65 -14.47
N LYS A 84 -5.63 3.42 -13.66
CA LYS A 84 -4.24 3.08 -13.33
C LYS A 84 -4.12 1.78 -12.53
N LEU A 85 -5.06 1.50 -11.63
CA LEU A 85 -5.13 0.22 -10.93
C LEU A 85 -5.37 -0.94 -11.91
N GLN A 86 -6.23 -0.77 -12.91
CA GLN A 86 -6.45 -1.79 -13.95
C GLN A 86 -5.20 -2.03 -14.79
N MET A 87 -4.46 -0.97 -15.13
CA MET A 87 -3.16 -1.10 -15.81
C MET A 87 -2.17 -1.88 -14.95
N LEU A 88 -2.01 -1.52 -13.67
CA LEU A 88 -1.14 -2.25 -12.74
C LEU A 88 -1.55 -3.73 -12.62
N LEU A 89 -2.85 -4.02 -12.47
CA LEU A 89 -3.34 -5.39 -12.41
C LEU A 89 -3.05 -6.15 -13.71
N HIS A 90 -3.17 -5.50 -14.87
CA HIS A 90 -2.80 -6.11 -16.15
C HIS A 90 -1.31 -6.42 -16.21
N ASP A 91 -0.45 -5.49 -15.77
CA ASP A 91 0.99 -5.69 -15.77
C ASP A 91 1.42 -6.85 -14.87
N ILE A 92 0.87 -6.95 -13.65
CA ILE A 92 1.27 -8.00 -12.71
C ILE A 92 0.62 -9.36 -13.01
N THR A 93 -0.52 -9.41 -13.70
CA THR A 93 -1.23 -10.68 -13.98
C THR A 93 -1.09 -11.21 -15.40
N GLN A 94 -0.95 -10.34 -16.40
CA GLN A 94 -0.86 -10.70 -17.81
C GLN A 94 0.56 -10.54 -18.33
N ASN A 95 1.20 -9.39 -18.04
CA ASN A 95 2.58 -9.13 -18.46
C ASN A 95 3.61 -9.78 -17.53
N ASN A 96 3.17 -10.35 -16.40
CA ASN A 96 3.99 -11.12 -15.45
C ASN A 96 5.24 -10.37 -15.00
N VAL A 97 5.11 -9.06 -14.71
CA VAL A 97 6.26 -8.22 -14.32
C VAL A 97 6.94 -8.68 -13.03
N PHE A 98 6.21 -9.37 -12.15
CA PHE A 98 6.74 -10.02 -10.94
C PHE A 98 6.84 -11.55 -11.09
N GLY A 99 6.79 -12.06 -12.32
CA GLY A 99 6.61 -13.47 -12.63
C GLY A 99 5.15 -13.89 -12.73
N LYS A 100 4.91 -15.19 -12.93
CA LYS A 100 3.58 -15.70 -13.28
C LYS A 100 2.64 -15.71 -12.07
N THR A 101 1.57 -14.92 -12.15
CA THR A 101 0.54 -14.87 -11.11
C THR A 101 -0.44 -16.04 -11.24
N ILE A 102 -0.58 -16.84 -10.18
CA ILE A 102 -1.57 -17.94 -10.10
C ILE A 102 -2.90 -17.44 -9.57
N ALA A 103 -2.86 -16.59 -8.55
CA ALA A 103 -4.05 -16.02 -7.94
C ALA A 103 -3.72 -14.65 -7.33
N TYR A 104 -4.73 -13.81 -7.22
CA TYR A 104 -4.62 -12.53 -6.54
C TYR A 104 -5.94 -12.14 -5.91
N VAL A 105 -5.86 -11.37 -4.83
CA VAL A 105 -7.01 -10.68 -4.23
C VAL A 105 -6.64 -9.23 -4.01
N TYR A 106 -7.60 -8.32 -4.18
CA TYR A 106 -7.37 -6.92 -3.85
C TYR A 106 -8.62 -6.28 -3.27
N VAL A 107 -8.40 -5.29 -2.42
CA VAL A 107 -9.44 -4.44 -1.85
C VAL A 107 -9.09 -2.99 -2.15
N ILE A 108 -10.11 -2.18 -2.40
CA ILE A 108 -9.99 -0.73 -2.51
C ILE A 108 -10.63 -0.13 -1.27
N GLU A 109 -9.89 0.74 -0.62
CA GLU A 109 -10.30 1.45 0.58
C GLU A 109 -10.13 2.95 0.36
N PHE A 110 -10.89 3.75 1.09
CA PHE A 110 -10.76 5.20 1.10
C PHE A 110 -10.21 5.60 2.47
N GLN A 111 -8.97 6.09 2.52
CA GLN A 111 -8.41 6.57 3.79
C GLN A 111 -9.17 7.82 4.27
N LYS A 112 -8.99 8.19 5.53
CA LYS A 112 -9.62 9.35 6.20
C LYS A 112 -9.36 10.72 5.52
N ARG A 113 -8.62 10.76 4.41
CA ARG A 113 -8.37 11.94 3.57
C ARG A 113 -9.01 11.85 2.18
N GLY A 114 -9.86 10.85 1.93
CA GLY A 114 -10.71 10.72 0.74
C GLY A 114 -10.05 10.16 -0.51
N LEU A 115 -8.74 9.93 -0.50
CA LEU A 115 -8.06 9.32 -1.64
C LEU A 115 -8.19 7.79 -1.59
N PRO A 116 -8.49 7.15 -2.75
CA PRO A 116 -8.54 5.71 -2.82
C PRO A 116 -7.13 5.11 -2.74
N HIS A 117 -7.01 3.99 -2.05
CA HIS A 117 -5.84 3.12 -2.06
C HIS A 117 -6.29 1.68 -2.25
N SER A 118 -5.41 0.85 -2.80
CA SER A 118 -5.64 -0.58 -2.99
C SER A 118 -4.58 -1.37 -2.24
N HIS A 119 -5.02 -2.40 -1.53
CA HIS A 119 -4.13 -3.47 -1.07
C HIS A 119 -4.33 -4.67 -1.99
N ILE A 120 -3.24 -5.19 -2.55
CA ILE A 120 -3.23 -6.30 -3.50
C ILE A 120 -2.34 -7.39 -2.91
N LEU A 121 -2.86 -8.61 -2.83
CA LEU A 121 -2.15 -9.80 -2.42
C LEU A 121 -1.95 -10.69 -3.65
N LEU A 122 -0.72 -11.10 -3.92
CA LEU A 122 -0.38 -11.98 -5.04
C LEU A 122 0.10 -13.34 -4.55
N ILE A 123 -0.28 -14.38 -5.29
CA ILE A 123 0.26 -15.73 -5.19
C ILE A 123 0.91 -16.05 -6.54
N LEU A 124 2.22 -16.29 -6.53
CA LEU A 124 3.05 -16.54 -7.69
C LEU A 124 3.29 -18.05 -7.89
N GLU A 125 3.57 -18.43 -9.14
CA GLU A 125 4.03 -19.78 -9.46
C GLU A 125 5.37 -20.08 -8.75
N PRO A 126 5.63 -21.32 -8.30
CA PRO A 126 6.82 -21.64 -7.50
C PRO A 126 8.15 -21.14 -8.07
N ASN A 127 8.31 -21.19 -9.39
CA ASN A 127 9.51 -20.74 -10.09
C ASN A 127 9.63 -19.21 -10.22
N SER A 128 8.56 -18.47 -9.92
CA SER A 128 8.50 -17.01 -9.94
C SER A 128 8.62 -16.39 -8.55
N LYS A 129 8.68 -17.18 -7.49
CA LYS A 129 8.75 -16.66 -6.12
C LYS A 129 10.12 -16.02 -5.87
N PRO A 130 10.19 -14.85 -5.22
CA PRO A 130 11.46 -14.27 -4.79
C PRO A 130 12.03 -15.10 -3.64
N LEU A 131 12.90 -16.05 -3.98
CA LEU A 131 13.46 -17.02 -3.04
C LEU A 131 14.85 -16.65 -2.52
N THR A 132 15.49 -15.63 -3.10
CA THR A 132 16.84 -15.22 -2.73
C THR A 132 16.91 -13.71 -2.43
N PRO A 133 17.86 -13.29 -1.56
CA PRO A 133 18.12 -11.88 -1.27
C PRO A 133 18.33 -11.00 -2.51
N ASP A 134 18.84 -11.56 -3.61
CA ASP A 134 19.10 -10.83 -4.86
C ASP A 134 17.82 -10.41 -5.59
N HIS A 135 16.66 -10.99 -5.23
CA HIS A 135 15.36 -10.58 -5.76
C HIS A 135 14.76 -9.39 -5.03
N PHE A 136 15.41 -8.87 -3.98
CA PHE A 136 14.96 -7.67 -3.28
C PHE A 136 15.70 -6.45 -3.83
N ASP A 137 14.94 -5.53 -4.43
CA ASP A 137 15.50 -4.36 -5.07
C ASP A 137 16.14 -3.39 -4.07
N GLU A 138 17.34 -2.91 -4.42
CA GLU A 138 17.98 -1.79 -3.75
C GLU A 138 17.56 -0.46 -4.39
N ILE A 139 17.89 0.68 -3.76
CA ILE A 139 17.71 1.98 -4.44
C ILE A 139 18.50 1.95 -5.76
N PRO A 140 17.85 2.23 -6.91
CA PRO A 140 18.51 2.23 -8.21
C PRO A 140 19.70 3.17 -8.24
N ASP A 141 20.80 2.82 -8.90
CA ASP A 141 21.95 3.72 -9.01
C ASP A 141 21.57 5.00 -9.79
N PRO A 142 21.78 6.21 -9.24
CA PRO A 142 21.42 7.46 -9.92
C PRO A 142 22.20 7.72 -11.21
N ALA A 143 23.40 7.15 -11.37
CA ALA A 143 24.20 7.27 -12.58
C ALA A 143 23.73 6.29 -13.68
N LEU A 144 23.28 5.09 -13.30
CA LEU A 144 22.83 4.07 -14.26
C LEU A 144 21.34 4.20 -14.61
N LEU A 145 20.50 4.52 -13.62
CA LEU A 145 19.04 4.55 -13.72
C LEU A 145 18.48 5.84 -13.10
N PRO A 146 18.83 7.02 -13.63
CA PRO A 146 18.48 8.32 -13.02
C PRO A 146 16.97 8.50 -12.85
N ASN A 147 16.17 8.07 -13.82
CA ASN A 147 14.71 8.19 -13.78
C ASN A 147 14.10 7.30 -12.70
N LEU A 148 14.54 6.04 -12.61
CA LEU A 148 14.02 5.11 -11.61
C LEU A 148 14.46 5.53 -10.21
N HIS A 149 15.73 5.95 -10.05
CA HIS A 149 16.21 6.53 -8.80
C HIS A 149 15.36 7.73 -8.40
N HIS A 150 15.07 8.66 -9.31
CA HIS A 150 14.21 9.81 -9.01
C HIS A 150 12.81 9.41 -8.54
N ILE A 151 12.16 8.47 -9.23
CA ILE A 151 10.82 7.98 -8.86
C ILE A 151 10.84 7.28 -7.49
N VAL A 152 11.79 6.37 -7.27
CA VAL A 152 11.93 5.63 -6.01
C VAL A 152 12.23 6.58 -4.86
N THR A 153 13.17 7.50 -5.04
CA THR A 153 13.52 8.47 -3.99
C THR A 153 12.40 9.44 -3.66
N GLN A 154 11.57 9.81 -4.64
CA GLN A 154 10.43 10.71 -4.42
C GLN A 154 9.24 10.03 -3.72
N HIS A 155 9.06 8.72 -3.88
CA HIS A 155 7.84 8.04 -3.46
C HIS A 155 8.03 6.94 -2.40
N MET A 156 9.24 6.41 -2.25
CA MET A 156 9.55 5.26 -1.39
C MET A 156 10.53 5.62 -0.25
N ILE A 157 10.93 6.90 -0.14
CA ILE A 157 11.74 7.40 0.97
C ILE A 157 10.85 8.05 2.02
N HIS A 158 11.05 7.68 3.27
CA HIS A 158 10.49 8.34 4.43
C HIS A 158 11.07 9.74 4.57
N GLU A 159 10.20 10.74 4.65
CA GLU A 159 10.63 12.12 4.88
C GLU A 159 11.42 12.25 6.20
N PRO A 160 12.32 13.24 6.33
CA PRO A 160 13.04 13.49 7.57
C PRO A 160 12.08 13.58 8.76
N CYS A 161 12.40 12.90 9.86
CA CYS A 161 11.61 12.91 11.10
C CYS A 161 12.52 12.85 12.34
N GLY A 162 11.92 12.75 13.52
CA GLY A 162 12.68 12.67 14.77
C GLY A 162 13.28 14.02 15.14
N LYS A 163 14.59 14.05 15.38
CA LYS A 163 15.32 15.29 15.68
C LYS A 163 15.36 16.24 14.49
N ALA A 164 15.37 15.71 13.27
CA ALA A 164 15.43 16.51 12.05
C ALA A 164 14.10 17.23 11.76
N ASN A 165 12.97 16.62 12.13
CA ASN A 165 11.65 17.24 12.00
C ASN A 165 10.66 16.62 13.01
N LYS A 166 10.43 17.32 14.12
CA LYS A 166 9.54 16.88 15.20
C LYS A 166 8.05 16.98 14.83
N GLU A 167 7.72 17.81 13.85
CA GLU A 167 6.35 18.03 13.36
C GLU A 167 5.92 17.01 12.29
N SER A 168 6.79 16.05 11.97
CA SER A 168 6.47 15.03 10.97
C SER A 168 5.25 14.21 11.40
N PRO A 169 4.30 13.89 10.50
CA PRO A 169 3.09 13.14 10.85
C PRO A 169 3.34 11.74 11.43
N CYS A 170 4.54 11.20 11.25
CA CYS A 170 4.94 9.91 11.81
C CYS A 170 5.37 9.98 13.27
N MET A 171 5.58 11.16 13.85
CA MET A 171 6.04 11.34 15.22
C MET A 171 4.93 11.02 16.23
N SER A 172 5.23 10.18 17.21
CA SER A 172 4.40 9.88 18.38
C SER A 172 5.31 9.80 19.59
N ASP A 173 4.97 10.50 20.68
CA ASP A 173 5.71 10.45 21.95
C ASP A 173 7.22 10.72 21.80
N GLY A 174 7.57 11.69 20.93
CA GLY A 174 8.94 12.09 20.67
C GLY A 174 9.78 11.11 19.84
N LYS A 175 9.18 10.02 19.33
CA LYS A 175 9.83 9.02 18.46
C LYS A 175 9.05 8.83 17.16
N CYS A 176 9.72 8.38 16.10
CA CYS A 176 9.01 7.99 14.88
C CYS A 176 8.24 6.69 15.15
N SER A 177 6.91 6.72 14.98
CA SER A 177 6.02 5.55 15.13
C SER A 177 6.35 4.40 14.16
N LYS A 178 7.09 4.68 13.08
CA LYS A 178 7.57 3.69 12.11
C LYS A 178 8.99 3.20 12.40
N GLY A 179 9.62 3.74 13.46
CA GLY A 179 10.95 3.34 13.93
C GLY A 179 12.07 3.78 13.00
N PHE A 180 11.98 4.98 12.40
CA PHE A 180 13.05 5.61 11.63
C PHE A 180 13.99 6.45 12.52
N PRO A 181 15.26 6.63 12.11
CA PRO A 181 15.91 5.97 10.97
C PRO A 181 16.16 4.47 11.25
N LYS A 182 16.18 3.64 10.19
CA LYS A 182 16.50 2.20 10.33
C LYS A 182 18.01 2.01 10.34
N TYR A 183 18.49 0.97 11.01
CA TYR A 183 19.91 0.62 11.04
C TYR A 183 20.41 0.19 9.65
N PHE A 184 21.68 0.47 9.36
CA PHE A 184 22.37 -0.08 8.19
C PHE A 184 22.64 -1.57 8.40
N ILE A 185 22.40 -2.37 7.36
CA ILE A 185 22.57 -3.83 7.40
C ILE A 185 23.20 -4.26 6.08
N PRO A 186 24.34 -4.97 6.09
CA PRO A 186 25.08 -5.28 4.87
C PRO A 186 24.41 -6.33 3.98
N ALA A 187 23.41 -7.07 4.49
CA ALA A 187 22.66 -8.09 3.75
C ALA A 187 21.22 -8.19 4.25
N THR A 188 20.31 -8.67 3.40
CA THR A 188 18.92 -8.94 3.82
C THR A 188 18.90 -10.20 4.68
N LEU A 189 18.38 -10.10 5.90
CA LEU A 189 18.31 -11.20 6.86
C LEU A 189 16.86 -11.59 7.13
N GLN A 190 16.56 -12.88 7.09
CA GLN A 190 15.27 -13.40 7.51
C GLN A 190 15.27 -13.54 9.04
N THR A 191 14.31 -12.92 9.69
CA THR A 191 14.15 -12.96 11.15
C THR A 191 13.14 -14.03 11.58
N SER A 192 13.18 -14.43 12.85
CA SER A 192 12.23 -15.39 13.43
C SER A 192 10.81 -14.85 13.61
N ASP A 193 10.64 -13.52 13.65
CA ASP A 193 9.34 -12.86 13.77
C ASP A 193 8.64 -12.63 12.42
N GLY A 194 9.26 -13.07 11.31
CA GLY A 194 8.70 -13.01 9.97
C GLY A 194 8.87 -11.67 9.26
N TYR A 195 9.54 -10.69 9.88
CA TYR A 195 9.84 -9.38 9.27
C TYR A 195 11.30 -9.31 8.77
N PRO A 196 11.57 -9.48 7.47
CA PRO A 196 12.93 -9.44 6.97
C PRO A 196 13.61 -8.09 7.28
N LEU A 197 14.84 -8.18 7.75
CA LEU A 197 15.73 -7.04 7.89
C LEU A 197 16.39 -6.79 6.55
N TYR A 198 15.87 -5.84 5.78
CA TYR A 198 16.40 -5.51 4.45
C TYR A 198 17.81 -4.93 4.51
N LYS A 199 18.63 -5.32 3.53
CA LYS A 199 19.94 -4.72 3.28
C LYS A 199 19.82 -3.21 3.11
N ARG A 200 20.67 -2.46 3.83
CA ARG A 200 20.75 -1.01 3.85
C ARG A 200 22.22 -0.61 3.85
N ARG A 201 22.72 -0.11 2.71
CA ARG A 201 24.13 0.31 2.56
C ARG A 201 24.41 1.54 3.41
N ASP A 202 25.51 1.53 4.13
CA ASP A 202 26.05 2.72 4.78
C ASP A 202 26.79 3.55 3.72
N ASN A 203 26.08 4.50 3.13
CA ASN A 203 26.59 5.42 2.12
C ASN A 203 26.62 6.86 2.63
N GLU A 204 26.70 7.06 3.95
CA GLU A 204 26.64 8.36 4.64
C GLU A 204 25.34 9.15 4.39
N LYS A 205 24.34 8.54 3.74
CA LYS A 205 23.00 9.13 3.52
C LYS A 205 21.99 8.50 4.50
N TRP A 206 21.11 9.34 5.01
CA TRP A 206 20.06 8.97 5.97
C TRP A 206 19.21 7.78 5.47
N CYS A 207 19.20 6.68 6.23
CA CYS A 207 18.49 5.46 5.82
C CYS A 207 17.00 5.51 6.18
N ASN A 208 16.26 6.22 5.34
CA ASN A 208 14.82 6.44 5.48
C ASN A 208 13.97 5.60 4.52
N ILE A 209 14.50 4.55 3.89
CA ILE A 209 13.72 3.72 2.95
C ILE A 209 12.60 3.00 3.72
N GLY A 210 11.34 3.18 3.30
CA GLY A 210 10.16 2.61 3.94
C GLY A 210 9.48 1.50 3.17
#